data_AF-A0A8I0GPH2-F1
#
_entry.id   AF-A0A8I0GPH2-F1
#
_cell.length_a   1.000
_cell.length_b   1.000
_cell.length_c   1.000
_cell.angle_alpha   90.00
_cell.angle_beta   90.00
_cell.angle_gamma   90.00
#
_symmetry.space_group_name_H-M   'P 1'
#
loop_
_entity.id
_entity.type
_entity.pdbx_description
1 polymer ?
#
loop_
_entity_poly.entity_id
_entity_poly.type
_entity_poly.pdbx_seq_one_letter_code
_entity_poly.pdbx_strand_id
1 'polypeptide(L)'
;MPVYMTSVAANWWNEDRRDLFRSLEVIVSDAPNPDRIGLCLDTILNDLELYDDPRQGSGNWLFNDELDLVNTLGEQLKAACQGRPIEAGPAAIASAAWAKARETAVALLDLMEANGDLTH
;
A
#
# COMPACT_ATOMS: atom_id res chain seq x y z
N MET A 1 -16.08 23.01 1.07
CA MET A 1 -14.86 22.64 1.79
C MET A 1 -14.77 21.13 1.73
N PRO A 2 -13.75 20.52 1.09
CA PRO A 2 -13.59 19.08 1.22
C PRO A 2 -13.20 18.80 2.67
N VAL A 3 -13.94 17.89 3.32
CA VAL A 3 -13.53 17.34 4.61
C VAL A 3 -12.23 16.61 4.32
N TYR A 4 -11.09 17.17 4.73
CA TYR A 4 -9.87 16.39 4.83
C TYR A 4 -10.17 15.32 5.89
N MET A 5 -10.60 14.13 5.46
CA MET A 5 -10.56 12.96 6.32
C MET A 5 -9.13 12.88 6.80
N THR A 6 -8.93 13.18 8.09
CA THR A 6 -7.63 13.01 8.72
C THR A 6 -7.46 11.51 8.80
N SER A 7 -6.49 10.98 8.03
CA SER A 7 -6.22 9.54 7.99
C SER A 7 -6.14 8.97 9.40
N VAL A 8 -6.77 7.81 9.62
CA VAL A 8 -6.76 7.14 10.93
C VAL A 8 -5.33 6.80 11.39
N ALA A 9 -4.41 6.65 10.43
CA ALA A 9 -3.00 6.40 10.66
C ALA A 9 -2.19 7.65 11.03
N ALA A 10 -2.80 8.84 11.12
CA ALA A 10 -2.09 10.09 11.42
C ALA A 10 -1.33 10.06 12.76
N ASN A 11 -1.83 9.29 13.73
CA ASN A 11 -1.23 9.14 15.05
C ASN A 11 -0.59 7.76 15.28
N TRP A 12 -0.44 6.95 14.23
CA TRP A 12 0.27 5.68 14.35
C TRP A 12 1.75 5.93 14.62
N TRP A 13 2.26 5.23 15.63
CA TRP A 13 3.62 5.24 16.13
C TRP A 13 4.57 4.63 15.11
N ASN A 14 4.22 3.47 14.55
CA ASN A 14 5.09 2.79 13.59
C ASN A 14 5.05 3.48 12.22
N GLU A 15 6.21 3.94 11.74
CA GLU A 15 6.31 4.74 10.51
C GLU A 15 6.05 3.89 9.26
N ASP A 16 6.64 2.71 9.17
CA ASP A 16 6.47 1.78 8.05
C ASP A 16 5.00 1.38 7.87
N ARG A 17 4.33 1.07 8.99
CA ARG A 17 2.90 0.75 9.00
C ARG A 17 2.05 1.92 8.50
N ARG A 18 2.37 3.13 8.94
CA ARG A 18 1.68 4.36 8.55
C ARG A 18 1.90 4.69 7.08
N ASP A 19 3.10 4.46 6.57
CA ASP A 19 3.45 4.73 5.18
C ASP A 19 2.82 3.70 4.24
N LEU A 20 2.74 2.43 4.65
CA LEU A 20 1.91 1.43 3.97
C LEU A 20 0.46 1.88 3.92
N PHE A 21 -0.14 2.23 5.06
CA PHE A 21 -1.56 2.63 5.13
C PHE A 21 -1.89 3.81 4.21
N ARG A 22 -1.08 4.86 4.25
CA ARG A 22 -1.24 6.04 3.37
C ARG A 22 -1.08 5.70 1.90
N SER A 23 -0.17 4.79 1.58
CA SER A 23 0.02 4.33 0.21
C SER A 23 -1.19 3.55 -0.29
N LEU A 24 -1.81 2.73 0.57
CA LEU A 24 -3.06 2.04 0.27
C LEU A 24 -4.22 3.03 0.04
N GLU A 25 -4.37 4.06 0.88
CA GLU A 25 -5.39 5.11 0.70
C GLU A 25 -5.32 5.76 -0.70
N VAL A 26 -4.10 5.97 -1.22
CA VAL A 26 -3.88 6.50 -2.57
C VAL A 26 -4.24 5.48 -3.65
N ILE A 27 -3.84 4.21 -3.49
CA ILE A 27 -4.12 3.14 -4.46
C ILE A 27 -5.63 2.91 -4.60
N VAL A 28 -6.37 2.91 -3.48
CA VAL A 28 -7.81 2.65 -3.49
C VAL A 28 -8.65 3.87 -3.85
N SER A 29 -8.08 5.06 -3.95
CA SER A 29 -8.79 6.28 -4.33
C SER A 29 -9.56 6.14 -5.66
N ASP A 30 -10.80 6.62 -5.69
CA ASP A 30 -11.64 6.69 -6.90
C ASP A 30 -11.18 7.76 -7.90
N ALA A 31 -10.28 8.65 -7.48
CA ALA A 31 -9.63 9.65 -8.31
C ALA A 31 -8.12 9.36 -8.38
N PRO A 32 -7.68 8.34 -9.15
CA PRO A 32 -6.28 7.96 -9.21
C PRO A 32 -5.44 9.09 -9.84
N ASN A 33 -4.43 9.55 -9.11
CA ASN A 33 -3.43 10.48 -9.61
C ASN A 33 -2.15 9.70 -9.96
N PRO A 34 -1.72 9.66 -11.24
CA PRO A 34 -0.59 8.83 -11.65
C PRO A 34 0.71 9.13 -10.91
N ASP A 35 1.05 10.39 -10.66
CA ASP A 35 2.29 10.77 -9.97
C ASP A 35 2.28 10.28 -8.52
N ARG A 36 1.13 10.43 -7.83
CA ARG A 36 0.96 9.91 -6.48
C ARG A 36 1.01 8.38 -6.43
N ILE A 37 0.42 7.71 -7.42
CA ILE A 37 0.49 6.26 -7.53
C ILE A 37 1.95 5.82 -7.73
N GLY A 38 2.72 6.52 -8.56
CA GLY A 38 4.15 6.23 -8.73
C GLY A 38 4.92 6.30 -7.40
N LEU A 39 4.71 7.36 -6.62
CA LEU A 39 5.32 7.49 -5.28
C LEU A 39 4.92 6.35 -4.34
N CYS A 40 3.63 5.99 -4.30
CA CYS A 40 3.14 4.89 -3.48
C CYS A 40 3.69 3.53 -3.92
N LEU A 41 3.87 3.31 -5.23
CA LEU A 41 4.52 2.11 -5.75
C LEU A 41 5.99 2.04 -5.32
N ASP A 42 6.70 3.17 -5.32
CA ASP A 42 8.09 3.25 -4.86
C ASP A 42 8.18 2.93 -3.37
N THR A 43 7.34 3.53 -2.54
CA THR A 43 7.29 3.23 -1.11
C THR A 43 6.96 1.76 -0.84
N ILE A 44 5.91 1.21 -1.48
CA ILE A 44 5.51 -0.18 -1.22
C ILE A 44 6.53 -1.20 -1.72
N LEU A 45 7.07 -1.01 -2.93
CA LEU A 45 7.93 -2.01 -3.57
C LEU A 45 9.40 -1.86 -3.21
N ASN A 46 9.89 -0.64 -2.98
CA ASN A 46 11.31 -0.37 -2.73
C ASN A 46 11.60 0.02 -1.28
N ASP A 47 10.83 0.92 -0.66
CA ASP A 47 11.14 1.34 0.72
C ASP A 47 10.73 0.27 1.74
N LEU A 48 9.53 -0.29 1.57
CA LEU A 48 8.98 -1.37 2.41
C LEU A 48 9.34 -2.76 1.89
N GLU A 49 9.92 -2.84 0.70
CA GLU A 49 10.40 -4.07 0.06
C GLU A 49 9.34 -5.19 -0.01
N LEU A 50 8.04 -4.87 -0.09
CA LEU A 50 6.97 -5.86 0.05
C LEU A 50 6.96 -6.96 -1.02
N TYR A 51 7.64 -6.73 -2.16
CA TYR A 51 7.82 -7.76 -3.17
C TYR A 51 9.07 -8.63 -2.91
N ASP A 52 10.17 -8.04 -2.42
CA ASP A 52 11.44 -8.73 -2.27
C ASP A 52 11.55 -9.47 -0.92
N ASP A 53 11.04 -8.87 0.18
CA ASP A 53 10.87 -9.52 1.48
C ASP A 53 9.59 -9.04 2.21
N PRO A 54 8.40 -9.56 1.85
CA PRO A 54 7.13 -9.21 2.51
C PRO A 54 7.08 -9.57 4.00
N ARG A 55 8.04 -10.36 4.51
CA ARG A 55 8.10 -10.75 5.92
C ARG A 55 8.99 -9.85 6.74
N GLN A 56 9.70 -8.89 6.13
CA GLN A 56 10.54 -7.92 6.85
C GLN A 56 9.74 -7.16 7.93
N GLY A 57 8.45 -6.94 7.70
CA GLY A 57 7.55 -6.31 8.67
C GLY A 57 6.87 -7.25 9.67
N SER A 58 6.97 -8.57 9.49
CA SER A 58 6.22 -9.55 10.27
C SER A 58 6.54 -9.46 11.77
N GLY A 59 5.54 -9.11 12.59
CA GLY A 59 5.69 -8.97 14.03
C GLY A 59 6.40 -7.70 14.50
N ASN A 60 6.86 -6.85 13.57
CA ASN A 60 7.46 -5.54 13.84
C ASN A 60 6.53 -4.38 13.49
N TRP A 61 5.85 -4.47 12.34
CA TRP A 61 4.91 -3.46 11.83
C TRP A 61 3.74 -4.04 11.03
N LEU A 62 3.79 -5.33 10.70
CA LEU A 62 2.70 -6.13 10.15
C LEU A 62 2.20 -7.13 11.19
N PHE A 63 0.88 -7.26 11.28
CA PHE A 63 0.23 -8.36 11.98
C PHE A 63 0.25 -9.62 11.12
N ASN A 64 0.23 -10.80 11.76
CA ASN A 64 0.35 -12.08 11.06
C ASN A 64 -0.79 -12.34 10.06
N ASP A 65 -1.98 -11.81 10.33
CA ASP A 65 -3.15 -11.94 9.47
C ASP A 65 -3.12 -11.00 8.26
N GLU A 66 -2.23 -10.00 8.25
CA GLU A 66 -2.02 -9.08 7.13
C GLU A 66 -1.04 -9.65 6.08
N LEU A 67 -0.19 -10.60 6.46
CA LEU A 67 0.96 -11.06 5.65
C LEU A 67 0.56 -11.62 4.29
N ASP A 68 -0.51 -12.43 4.23
CA ASP A 68 -0.96 -13.03 2.98
C ASP A 68 -1.45 -11.97 1.98
N LEU A 69 -2.15 -10.93 2.48
CA LEU A 69 -2.62 -9.81 1.66
C LEU A 69 -1.47 -8.92 1.22
N VAL A 70 -0.51 -8.65 2.11
CA VAL A 70 0.69 -7.88 1.79
C VAL A 70 1.51 -8.56 0.70
N ASN A 71 1.76 -9.88 0.82
CA ASN A 71 2.50 -10.64 -0.20
C ASN A 71 1.75 -10.62 -1.54
N THR A 72 0.44 -10.89 -1.50
CA THR A 72 -0.40 -10.87 -2.69
C THR A 72 -0.39 -9.50 -3.38
N LEU A 73 -0.45 -8.42 -2.59
CA LEU A 73 -0.41 -7.06 -3.09
C LEU A 73 0.94 -6.74 -3.73
N GLY A 74 2.05 -7.10 -3.07
CA GLY A 74 3.41 -6.89 -3.59
C GLY A 74 3.59 -7.52 -4.97
N GLU A 75 3.18 -8.79 -5.13
CA GLU A 75 3.21 -9.50 -6.41
C GLU A 75 2.35 -8.80 -7.49
N GLN A 76 1.12 -8.39 -7.13
CA GLN A 76 0.20 -7.75 -8.07
C GLN A 76 0.68 -6.36 -8.50
N LEU A 77 1.21 -5.55 -7.57
CA LEU A 77 1.77 -4.24 -7.88
C LEU A 77 3.05 -4.36 -8.69
N LYS A 78 3.90 -5.36 -8.40
CA LYS A 78 5.08 -5.64 -9.23
C LYS A 78 4.70 -6.02 -10.65
N ALA A 79 3.66 -6.85 -10.82
CA ALA A 79 3.15 -7.22 -12.14
C ALA A 79 2.50 -6.03 -12.88
N ALA A 80 1.91 -5.07 -12.16
CA ALA A 80 1.37 -3.84 -12.73
C ALA A 80 2.47 -2.82 -13.08
N CYS A 81 3.60 -2.85 -12.39
CA CYS A 81 4.70 -1.91 -12.54
C CYS A 81 5.70 -2.38 -13.62
N GLN A 82 5.78 -1.65 -14.74
CA GLN A 82 6.87 -1.80 -15.70
C GLN A 82 7.90 -0.67 -15.51
N GLY A 83 9.16 -1.02 -15.29
CA GLY A 83 10.24 -0.03 -15.11
C GLY A 83 10.40 0.43 -13.66
N ARG A 84 10.76 1.71 -13.47
CA ARG A 84 10.99 2.31 -12.15
C ARG A 84 9.66 2.62 -11.46
N PRO A 85 9.41 2.15 -10.23
CA PRO A 85 8.13 2.35 -9.53
C PRO A 85 7.64 3.81 -9.50
N ILE A 86 8.52 4.77 -9.19
CA ILE A 86 8.19 6.20 -9.14
C ILE A 86 7.65 6.77 -10.46
N GLU A 87 8.02 6.18 -11.61
CA GLU A 87 7.57 6.60 -12.94
C GLU A 87 6.43 5.73 -13.49
N ALA A 88 6.08 4.65 -12.79
CA ALA A 88 5.21 3.60 -13.32
C ALA A 88 3.71 3.89 -13.16
N GLY A 89 3.32 4.98 -12.48
CA GLY A 89 1.92 5.28 -12.16
C GLY A 89 0.95 5.19 -13.36
N PRO A 90 1.21 5.86 -14.49
CA PRO A 90 0.34 5.73 -15.68
C PRO A 90 0.25 4.29 -16.21
N ALA A 91 1.38 3.58 -16.26
CA ALA A 91 1.44 2.21 -16.78
C ALA A 91 0.75 1.22 -15.84
N ALA A 92 0.89 1.42 -14.52
CA ALA A 92 0.23 0.63 -13.50
C ALA A 92 -1.28 0.75 -13.62
N ILE A 93 -1.83 1.97 -13.69
CA ILE A 93 -3.28 2.20 -13.85
C ILE A 93 -3.83 1.53 -15.13
N ALA A 94 -3.05 1.56 -16.21
CA ALA A 94 -3.43 0.93 -17.48
C ALA A 94 -3.27 -0.60 -17.50
N SER A 95 -2.63 -1.19 -16.49
CA SER A 95 -2.38 -2.63 -16.43
C SER A 95 -3.65 -3.42 -16.09
N ALA A 96 -3.82 -4.57 -16.73
CA ALA A 96 -4.88 -5.53 -16.38
C ALA A 96 -4.76 -6.07 -14.94
N ALA A 97 -3.57 -5.99 -14.34
CA ALA A 97 -3.34 -6.38 -12.95
C ALA A 97 -3.83 -5.33 -11.93
N TRP A 98 -4.06 -4.08 -12.35
CA TRP A 98 -4.39 -2.97 -11.47
C TRP A 98 -5.70 -3.16 -10.70
N ALA A 99 -6.74 -3.68 -11.37
CA ALA A 99 -8.03 -3.92 -10.72
C ALA A 99 -7.89 -4.88 -9.54
N LYS A 100 -7.15 -5.98 -9.73
CA LYS A 100 -6.87 -6.96 -8.68
C LYS A 100 -6.01 -6.36 -7.57
N ALA A 101 -4.98 -5.58 -7.92
CA ALA A 101 -4.15 -4.88 -6.95
C ALA A 101 -4.97 -3.93 -6.07
N ARG A 102 -5.91 -3.17 -6.66
CA ARG A 102 -6.82 -2.30 -5.91
C ARG A 102 -7.75 -3.08 -5.00
N GLU A 103 -8.32 -4.20 -5.46
CA GLU A 103 -9.17 -5.06 -4.61
C GLU A 103 -8.41 -5.59 -3.39
N THR A 104 -7.18 -6.09 -3.59
CA THR A 104 -6.32 -6.53 -2.49
C THR A 104 -5.94 -5.37 -1.56
N ALA A 105 -5.66 -4.19 -2.12
CA ALA A 105 -5.35 -3.00 -1.33
C ALA A 105 -6.53 -2.53 -0.47
N VAL A 106 -7.77 -2.62 -0.98
CA VAL A 106 -8.98 -2.35 -0.18
C VAL A 106 -9.08 -3.32 1.00
N ALA A 107 -8.96 -4.62 0.73
CA ALA A 107 -9.05 -5.63 1.79
C ALA A 107 -7.95 -5.45 2.85
N LEU A 108 -6.72 -5.11 2.42
CA LEU A 108 -5.61 -4.84 3.33
C LEU A 108 -5.84 -3.56 4.13
N LEU A 109 -6.35 -2.50 3.50
CA LEU A 109 -6.65 -1.23 4.18
C LEU A 109 -7.69 -1.43 5.29
N ASP A 110 -8.79 -2.13 4.99
CA ASP A 110 -9.83 -2.47 5.97
C ASP A 110 -9.26 -3.29 7.15
N LEU A 111 -8.38 -4.25 6.85
CA LEU A 111 -7.75 -5.08 7.88
C LEU A 111 -6.78 -4.28 8.75
N MET A 112 -5.95 -3.43 8.13
CA MET A 112 -5.01 -2.58 8.86
C MET A 112 -5.73 -1.55 9.74
N GLU A 113 -6.86 -1.02 9.30
CA GLU A 113 -7.71 -0.14 10.11
C GLU A 113 -8.28 -0.89 11.33
N ALA A 114 -8.75 -2.13 11.13
CA ALA A 114 -9.28 -2.96 12.22
C ALA A 114 -8.21 -3.36 13.25
N ASN A 115 -7.01 -3.69 12.78
CA ASN A 115 -5.87 -4.04 13.63
C ASN A 115 -5.28 -2.82 14.35
N GLY A 116 -5.43 -1.62 13.78
CA GLY A 116 -4.93 -0.38 14.36
C GLY A 116 -3.41 -0.30 14.24
N ASP A 117 -2.73 0.14 15.30
CA ASP A 117 -1.28 0.31 15.35
C ASP A 117 -0.63 -0.69 16.31
N LEU A 118 0.66 -0.99 16.12
CA LEU A 118 1.41 -1.76 17.10
C LEU A 118 1.79 -0.82 18.25
N THR A 119 1.06 -0.96 19.36
CA THR A 119 1.29 -0.15 20.57
C THR A 119 2.68 -0.38 21.14
N HIS A 120 3.27 0.70 21.65
CA HIS A 120 4.57 0.71 22.32
C HIS A 120 4.58 0.00 23.68
#